data_AF-A0A5N5JGX1-F1
#
_entry.id   AF-A0A5N5JGX1-F1
#
_cell.length_a   1.000
_cell.length_b   1.000
_cell.length_c   1.000
_cell.angle_alpha   90.00
_cell.angle_beta   90.00
_cell.angle_gamma   90.00
#
_symmetry.space_group_name_H-M   'P 1'
#
loop_
_entity.id
_entity.type
_entity.pdbx_description
1 polymer ?
#
loop_
_entity_poly.entity_id
_entity_poly.type
_entity_poly.pdbx_seq_one_letter_code
_entity_poly.pdbx_strand_id
1 'polypeptide(L)'
;MDQTLLPKEEKRWVLTWDAFVEELRRVSCLAAPMMVVSVMLYFLQVVSVIMAGHLSELSLSGVSMATSFTNVTGFSLLAGFSGGLETLCGQTYGAEQYKKFGSYTYCAIISLIVISIPVSVIWTFMDRLLIAVGIDSEISTVACKYAIWLVPALFAFAVLQPLLRYFQTRSLIYPILVSTCAALCFHIPLCWALVYKWELGNIGGALSIGVSYWLNVILLVLYMVFSSSCEKTRGLYWDDIFSSINKFFRFAFPSAVMICLEWWVYELVILLSGLLPDPKLQTSVLSICLATTTLHYYVQYGIGAAGSTRISNELGAGNPQAAQAVVQVVLIMSLVEVVTVSLILFSCRHIFGYAFSSEKRVVDYVDELAPLMCLTIIMEGLQAVLSGQFPITPD
;
A
#
# COMPACT_ATOMS: atom_id res chain seq x y z
N MET A 1 45.95 -38.15 -7.95
CA MET A 1 45.57 -38.68 -6.62
C MET A 1 44.94 -37.52 -5.89
N ASP A 2 43.61 -37.55 -5.82
CA ASP A 2 42.75 -36.51 -5.26
C ASP A 2 43.09 -36.24 -3.79
N GLN A 3 43.31 -34.96 -3.47
CA GLN A 3 43.17 -34.46 -2.10
C GLN A 3 41.91 -33.59 -2.03
N THR A 4 40.82 -34.29 -1.74
CA THR A 4 39.78 -33.87 -0.79
C THR A 4 39.18 -32.47 -0.99
N LEU A 5 38.15 -32.44 -1.84
CA LEU A 5 36.94 -31.66 -1.63
C LEU A 5 36.34 -32.07 -0.26
N LEU A 6 36.77 -31.43 0.82
CA LEU A 6 36.00 -31.45 2.06
C LEU A 6 34.75 -30.59 1.85
N PRO A 7 33.54 -31.09 2.17
CA PRO A 7 32.38 -30.21 2.24
C PRO A 7 32.68 -29.18 3.33
N LYS A 8 32.60 -27.88 2.99
CA LYS A 8 32.47 -26.84 4.02
C LYS A 8 31.29 -27.26 4.88
N GLU A 9 31.53 -27.62 6.14
CA GLU A 9 30.46 -27.74 7.12
C GLU A 9 29.71 -26.41 7.11
N GLU A 10 28.52 -26.41 6.53
CA GLU A 10 27.52 -25.38 6.78
C GLU A 10 27.23 -25.46 8.28
N LYS A 11 27.94 -24.64 9.06
CA LYS A 11 27.60 -24.41 10.45
C LYS A 11 26.14 -23.96 10.46
N ARG A 12 25.26 -24.87 10.88
CA ARG A 12 23.83 -24.62 11.04
C ARG A 12 23.70 -23.45 12.01
N TRP A 13 23.49 -22.26 11.46
CA TRP A 13 23.39 -21.06 12.25
C TRP A 13 22.11 -21.15 13.08
N VAL A 14 22.27 -21.12 14.41
CA VAL A 14 21.14 -21.17 15.34
C VAL A 14 20.92 -19.74 15.83
N LEU A 15 19.72 -19.20 15.57
CA LEU A 15 19.29 -17.91 16.08
C LEU A 15 19.30 -17.96 17.61
N THR A 16 20.19 -17.19 18.24
CA THR A 16 20.19 -17.07 19.70
C THR A 16 18.98 -16.26 20.15
N TRP A 17 18.52 -16.50 21.39
CA TRP A 17 17.38 -15.75 21.94
C TRP A 17 17.62 -14.23 21.96
N ASP A 18 18.83 -13.80 22.32
CA ASP A 18 19.18 -12.38 22.35
C ASP A 18 19.15 -11.76 20.93
N ALA A 19 19.63 -12.49 19.92
CA ALA A 19 19.56 -12.04 18.53
C ALA A 19 18.11 -11.98 18.01
N PHE A 20 17.27 -12.94 18.41
CA PHE A 20 15.84 -12.93 18.10
C PHE A 20 15.15 -11.70 18.70
N VAL A 21 15.39 -11.41 19.99
CA VAL A 21 14.75 -10.29 20.69
C VAL A 21 15.19 -8.94 20.11
N GLU A 22 16.47 -8.80 19.75
CA GLU A 22 16.97 -7.57 19.13
C GLU A 22 16.38 -7.35 17.72
N GLU A 23 16.31 -8.39 16.89
CA GLU A 23 15.68 -8.26 15.56
C GLU A 23 14.15 -8.07 15.67
N LEU A 24 13.49 -8.73 16.62
CA LEU A 24 12.07 -8.50 16.91
C LEU A 24 11.81 -7.03 17.25
N ARG A 25 12.67 -6.43 18.08
CA ARG A 25 12.58 -5.01 18.43
C ARG A 25 12.76 -4.12 17.20
N ARG A 26 13.78 -4.38 16.38
CA ARG A 26 14.07 -3.59 15.17
C ARG A 26 12.92 -3.65 14.16
N VAL A 27 12.42 -4.86 13.88
CA VAL A 27 11.27 -5.05 12.98
C VAL A 27 10.03 -4.36 13.55
N SER A 28 9.74 -4.52 14.85
CA SER A 28 8.57 -3.90 15.48
C SER A 28 8.62 -2.37 15.46
N CYS A 29 9.79 -1.77 15.68
CA CYS A 29 10.00 -0.32 15.60
C CYS A 29 9.76 0.24 14.19
N LEU A 30 9.90 -0.57 13.15
CA LEU A 30 9.58 -0.20 11.77
C LEU A 30 8.13 -0.52 11.43
N ALA A 31 7.65 -1.70 11.80
CA ALA A 31 6.33 -2.21 11.43
C ALA A 31 5.21 -1.35 11.99
N ALA A 32 5.21 -1.08 13.30
CA ALA A 32 4.10 -0.39 13.94
C ALA A 32 3.83 1.01 13.34
N PRO A 33 4.83 1.88 13.12
CA PRO A 33 4.58 3.15 12.43
C PRO A 33 4.18 2.98 10.97
N MET A 34 4.72 1.99 10.25
CA MET A 34 4.34 1.72 8.86
C MET A 34 2.88 1.26 8.74
N MET A 35 2.38 0.47 9.69
CA MET A 35 0.97 0.11 9.78
C MET A 35 0.09 1.36 9.90
N VAL A 36 0.45 2.27 10.82
CA VAL A 36 -0.29 3.53 11.03
C VAL A 36 -0.27 4.39 9.76
N VAL A 37 0.89 4.51 9.10
CA VAL A 37 1.02 5.25 7.83
C VAL A 37 0.08 4.67 6.77
N SER A 38 0.08 3.35 6.57
CA SER A 38 -0.77 2.71 5.56
C SER A 38 -2.26 2.91 5.83
N VAL A 39 -2.68 2.74 7.09
CA VAL A 39 -4.07 2.99 7.51
C VAL A 39 -4.45 4.46 7.32
N MET A 40 -3.56 5.41 7.66
CA MET A 40 -3.83 6.84 7.46
C MET A 40 -3.93 7.23 5.98
N LEU A 41 -3.10 6.65 5.11
CA LEU A 41 -3.20 6.87 3.66
C LEU A 41 -4.52 6.32 3.10
N TYR A 42 -4.96 5.16 3.58
CA TYR A 42 -6.27 4.60 3.22
C TYR A 42 -7.41 5.51 3.68
N PHE A 43 -7.34 6.04 4.91
CA PHE A 43 -8.38 6.92 5.44
C PHE A 43 -8.57 8.22 4.66
N LEU A 44 -7.56 8.73 3.96
CA LEU A 44 -7.72 9.89 3.06
C LEU A 44 -8.79 9.62 1.99
N GLN A 45 -8.80 8.43 1.39
CA GLN A 45 -9.81 8.05 0.41
C GLN A 45 -11.16 7.80 1.07
N VAL A 46 -11.19 7.05 2.18
CA VAL A 46 -12.42 6.70 2.90
C VAL A 46 -13.17 7.96 3.34
N VAL A 47 -12.49 8.94 3.92
CA VAL A 47 -13.09 10.21 4.35
C VAL A 47 -13.76 10.90 3.16
N SER A 48 -13.09 10.96 2.01
CA SER A 48 -13.64 11.60 0.81
C SER A 48 -14.90 10.89 0.28
N VAL A 49 -14.92 9.57 0.29
CA VAL A 49 -16.11 8.76 -0.09
C VAL A 49 -17.25 8.98 0.90
N ILE A 50 -16.98 8.98 2.20
CA ILE A 50 -18.00 9.25 3.24
C ILE A 50 -18.64 10.63 3.02
N MET A 51 -17.82 11.66 2.78
CA MET A 51 -18.34 13.01 2.58
C MET A 51 -19.19 13.10 1.29
N ALA A 52 -18.77 12.43 0.21
CA ALA A 52 -19.57 12.33 -1.01
C ALA A 52 -20.89 11.59 -0.77
N GLY A 53 -20.88 10.57 0.09
CA GLY A 53 -22.06 9.80 0.49
C GLY A 53 -23.18 10.62 1.09
N HIS A 54 -22.83 11.63 1.90
CA HIS A 54 -23.82 12.53 2.50
C HIS A 54 -24.37 13.59 1.54
N LEU A 55 -23.87 13.70 0.30
CA LEU A 55 -24.44 14.61 -0.70
C LEU A 55 -25.66 14.00 -1.39
N SER A 56 -25.58 12.74 -1.82
CA SER A 56 -26.64 11.99 -2.48
C SER A 56 -26.19 10.55 -2.78
N GLU A 57 -27.15 9.66 -3.02
CA GLU A 57 -26.87 8.28 -3.48
C GLU A 57 -26.14 8.23 -4.83
N LEU A 58 -26.49 9.14 -5.76
CA LEU A 58 -25.80 9.27 -7.04
C LEU A 58 -24.33 9.68 -6.86
N SER A 59 -24.07 10.59 -5.92
CA SER A 59 -22.71 11.03 -5.58
C SER A 59 -21.89 9.91 -4.96
N LEU A 60 -22.47 9.16 -4.02
CA LEU A 60 -21.83 7.99 -3.43
C LEU A 60 -21.44 6.98 -4.50
N SER A 61 -22.38 6.64 -5.38
CA SER A 61 -22.20 5.62 -6.41
C SER A 61 -21.16 6.04 -7.45
N GLY A 62 -21.24 7.28 -7.94
CA GLY A 62 -20.27 7.81 -8.90
C GLY A 62 -18.86 7.95 -8.33
N VAL A 63 -18.71 8.44 -7.09
CA VAL A 63 -17.40 8.57 -6.44
C VAL A 63 -16.81 7.19 -6.13
N SER A 64 -17.62 6.25 -5.62
CA SER A 64 -17.14 4.88 -5.34
C SER A 64 -16.69 4.18 -6.63
N MET A 65 -17.45 4.33 -7.72
CA MET A 65 -17.07 3.81 -9.03
C MET A 65 -15.76 4.43 -9.54
N ALA A 66 -15.60 5.75 -9.40
CA ALA A 66 -14.36 6.42 -9.77
C ALA A 66 -13.18 5.94 -8.91
N THR A 67 -13.35 5.80 -7.59
CA THR A 67 -12.31 5.30 -6.68
C THR A 67 -11.88 3.89 -7.07
N SER A 68 -12.82 2.98 -7.31
CA SER A 68 -12.54 1.62 -7.80
C SER A 68 -11.76 1.65 -9.12
N PHE A 69 -12.26 2.36 -10.13
CA PHE A 69 -11.62 2.44 -11.44
C PHE A 69 -10.21 3.04 -11.36
N THR A 70 -10.03 4.12 -10.60
CA THR A 70 -8.73 4.79 -10.44
C THR A 70 -7.73 3.98 -9.61
N ASN A 71 -8.20 3.19 -8.63
CA ASN A 71 -7.38 2.23 -7.91
C ASN A 71 -6.87 1.12 -8.84
N VAL A 72 -7.74 0.53 -9.65
CA VAL A 72 -7.39 -0.51 -10.64
C VAL A 72 -6.40 0.01 -11.68
N THR A 73 -6.68 1.15 -12.29
CA THR A 73 -5.93 1.63 -13.46
C THR A 73 -4.73 2.51 -13.14
N GLY A 74 -4.64 3.08 -11.94
CA GLY A 74 -3.62 4.06 -11.58
C GLY A 74 -2.94 3.80 -10.25
N PHE A 75 -3.65 3.89 -9.13
CA PHE A 75 -2.99 3.87 -7.82
C PHE A 75 -2.32 2.52 -7.50
N SER A 76 -2.94 1.38 -7.83
CA SER A 76 -2.31 0.06 -7.68
C SER A 76 -1.04 -0.06 -8.53
N LEU A 77 -1.08 0.45 -9.77
CA LEU A 77 0.04 0.43 -10.70
C LEU A 77 1.23 1.23 -10.16
N LEU A 78 0.99 2.47 -9.70
CA LEU A 78 2.04 3.32 -9.14
C LEU A 78 2.62 2.77 -7.83
N ALA A 79 1.76 2.27 -6.93
CA ALA A 79 2.19 1.62 -5.70
C ALA A 79 3.04 0.37 -6.02
N GLY A 80 2.58 -0.47 -6.95
CA GLY A 80 3.25 -1.68 -7.34
C GLY A 80 4.62 -1.46 -8.01
N PHE A 81 4.73 -0.50 -8.93
CA PHE A 81 6.04 -0.14 -9.50
C PHE A 81 7.00 0.44 -8.45
N SER A 82 6.50 1.19 -7.46
CA SER A 82 7.35 1.68 -6.36
C SER A 82 7.92 0.56 -5.49
N GLY A 83 7.28 -0.61 -5.49
CA GLY A 83 7.75 -1.86 -4.89
C GLY A 83 9.18 -2.25 -5.24
N GLY A 84 9.59 -1.99 -6.50
CA GLY A 84 10.96 -2.27 -6.94
C GLY A 84 12.05 -1.54 -6.11
N LEU A 85 11.71 -0.41 -5.48
CA LEU A 85 12.63 0.34 -4.64
C LEU A 85 12.97 -0.36 -3.33
N GLU A 86 12.11 -1.22 -2.77
CA GLU A 86 12.48 -1.92 -1.52
C GLU A 86 13.70 -2.83 -1.73
N THR A 87 13.78 -3.48 -2.90
CA THR A 87 14.96 -4.26 -3.26
C THR A 87 16.13 -3.35 -3.63
N LEU A 88 15.94 -2.43 -4.58
CA LEU A 88 17.04 -1.61 -5.12
C LEU A 88 17.62 -0.65 -4.09
N CYS A 89 16.76 0.15 -3.44
CA CYS A 89 17.18 1.09 -2.41
C CYS A 89 17.60 0.38 -1.13
N GLY A 90 16.91 -0.69 -0.70
CA GLY A 90 17.31 -1.45 0.48
C GLY A 90 18.69 -2.09 0.35
N GLN A 91 18.94 -2.83 -0.73
CA GLN A 91 20.26 -3.44 -0.96
C GLN A 91 21.36 -2.39 -1.17
N THR A 92 21.10 -1.31 -1.92
CA THR A 92 22.12 -0.26 -2.09
C THR A 92 22.38 0.53 -0.81
N TYR A 93 21.37 0.69 0.06
CA TYR A 93 21.57 1.30 1.38
C TYR A 93 22.41 0.41 2.28
N GLY A 94 22.10 -0.89 2.36
CA GLY A 94 22.89 -1.88 3.07
C GLY A 94 24.34 -1.98 2.59
N ALA A 95 24.56 -1.86 1.27
CA ALA A 95 25.88 -1.85 0.65
C ALA A 95 26.60 -0.48 0.73
N GLU A 96 26.02 0.50 1.44
CA GLU A 96 26.50 1.88 1.56
C GLU A 96 26.70 2.63 0.21
N GLN A 97 26.02 2.18 -0.85
CA GLN A 97 26.04 2.79 -2.17
C GLN A 97 25.05 3.97 -2.27
N TYR A 98 25.20 4.95 -1.38
CA TYR A 98 24.24 6.06 -1.19
C TYR A 98 24.00 6.92 -2.45
N LYS A 99 24.99 7.01 -3.34
CA LYS A 99 24.85 7.67 -4.64
C LYS A 99 23.79 6.97 -5.50
N LYS A 100 23.91 5.65 -5.67
CA LYS A 100 22.96 4.85 -6.46
C LYS A 100 21.58 4.81 -5.81
N PHE A 101 21.53 4.79 -4.48
CA PHE A 101 20.29 4.88 -3.72
C PHE A 101 19.47 6.11 -4.12
N GLY A 102 20.10 7.30 -4.16
CA GLY A 102 19.46 8.53 -4.62
C GLY A 102 19.01 8.42 -6.08
N SER A 103 19.90 7.93 -6.95
CA SER A 103 19.60 7.75 -8.38
C SER A 103 18.40 6.83 -8.64
N TYR A 104 18.26 5.72 -7.93
CA TYR A 104 17.08 4.84 -8.05
C TYR A 104 15.80 5.54 -7.60
N THR A 105 15.85 6.32 -6.52
CA THR A 105 14.69 7.07 -6.04
C THR A 105 14.21 8.08 -7.08
N TYR A 106 15.12 8.90 -7.62
CA TYR A 106 14.77 9.88 -8.66
C TYR A 106 14.35 9.21 -9.98
N CYS A 107 15.00 8.10 -10.34
CA CYS A 107 14.61 7.27 -11.50
C CYS A 107 13.16 6.79 -11.37
N ALA A 108 12.77 6.30 -10.19
CA ALA A 108 11.39 5.89 -9.94
C ALA A 108 10.43 7.08 -10.03
N ILE A 109 10.73 8.22 -9.39
CA ILE A 109 9.88 9.42 -9.46
C ILE A 109 9.60 9.81 -10.92
N ILE A 110 10.66 9.95 -11.74
CA ILE A 110 10.53 10.33 -13.15
C ILE A 110 9.73 9.27 -13.92
N SER A 111 10.02 7.99 -13.71
CA SER A 111 9.33 6.89 -14.38
C SER A 111 7.84 6.86 -14.05
N LEU A 112 7.48 7.04 -12.78
CA LEU A 112 6.08 7.04 -12.32
C LEU A 112 5.32 8.28 -12.80
N ILE A 113 5.97 9.45 -12.88
CA ILE A 113 5.38 10.64 -13.51
C ILE A 113 5.06 10.37 -14.98
N VAL A 114 6.00 9.76 -15.73
CA VAL A 114 5.78 9.42 -17.14
C VAL A 114 4.63 8.41 -17.30
N ILE A 115 4.54 7.39 -16.43
CA ILE A 115 3.44 6.42 -16.42
C ILE A 115 2.10 7.08 -16.06
N SER A 116 2.10 8.12 -15.23
CA SER A 116 0.88 8.84 -14.86
C SER A 116 0.23 9.57 -16.04
N ILE A 117 0.99 9.90 -17.09
CA ILE A 117 0.46 10.58 -18.29
C ILE A 117 -0.57 9.71 -19.04
N PRO A 118 -0.25 8.49 -19.51
CA PRO A 118 -1.25 7.64 -20.17
C PRO A 118 -2.40 7.24 -19.24
N VAL A 119 -2.15 7.03 -17.95
CA VAL A 119 -3.21 6.76 -16.96
C VAL A 119 -4.20 7.94 -16.87
N SER A 120 -3.69 9.18 -16.84
CA SER A 120 -4.53 10.38 -16.84
C SER A 120 -5.40 10.46 -18.10
N VAL A 121 -4.86 10.07 -19.26
CA VAL A 121 -5.63 10.01 -20.50
C VAL A 121 -6.76 8.99 -20.38
N ILE A 122 -6.50 7.79 -19.84
CA ILE A 122 -7.55 6.78 -19.60
C ILE A 122 -8.67 7.36 -18.72
N TRP A 123 -8.32 8.10 -17.67
CA TRP A 123 -9.31 8.70 -16.76
C TRP A 123 -10.20 9.75 -17.43
N THR A 124 -9.69 10.47 -18.44
CA THR A 124 -10.52 11.42 -19.21
C THR A 124 -11.59 10.77 -20.07
N PHE A 125 -11.47 9.46 -20.36
CA PHE A 125 -12.45 8.68 -21.13
C PHE A 125 -13.27 7.72 -20.24
N MET A 126 -13.21 7.89 -18.92
CA MET A 126 -13.84 6.97 -17.96
C MET A 126 -15.34 6.82 -18.18
N ASP A 127 -16.06 7.91 -18.47
CA ASP A 127 -17.50 7.89 -18.75
C ASP A 127 -17.84 6.93 -19.90
N ARG A 128 -17.12 7.05 -21.01
CA ARG A 128 -17.32 6.21 -22.20
C ARG A 128 -17.00 4.75 -21.92
N LEU A 129 -15.95 4.49 -21.16
CA LEU A 129 -15.55 3.13 -20.77
C LEU A 129 -16.60 2.48 -19.86
N LEU A 130 -17.09 3.22 -18.86
CA LEU A 130 -18.12 2.72 -17.95
C LEU A 130 -19.45 2.47 -18.68
N ILE A 131 -19.87 3.39 -19.54
CA ILE A 131 -21.09 3.22 -20.36
C ILE A 131 -20.94 2.01 -21.30
N ALA A 132 -19.75 1.79 -21.89
CA ALA A 132 -19.51 0.64 -22.77
C ALA A 132 -19.62 -0.70 -22.03
N VAL A 133 -19.35 -0.74 -20.72
CA VAL A 133 -19.51 -1.91 -19.86
C VAL A 133 -20.95 -2.02 -19.30
N GLY A 134 -21.82 -1.04 -19.62
CA GLY A 134 -23.24 -1.04 -19.24
C GLY A 134 -23.56 -0.34 -17.92
N ILE A 135 -22.65 0.47 -17.39
CA ILE A 135 -22.91 1.31 -16.21
C ILE A 135 -23.82 2.48 -16.61
N ASP A 136 -24.70 2.87 -15.70
CA ASP A 136 -25.62 4.01 -15.89
C ASP A 136 -24.88 5.30 -16.29
N SER A 137 -25.51 6.08 -17.17
CA SER A 137 -24.90 7.28 -17.76
C SER A 137 -24.66 8.39 -16.74
N GLU A 138 -25.56 8.57 -15.76
CA GLU A 138 -25.42 9.60 -14.73
C GLU A 138 -24.28 9.24 -13.77
N ILE A 139 -24.23 7.97 -13.33
CA ILE A 139 -23.14 7.45 -12.49
C ILE A 139 -21.80 7.61 -13.23
N SER A 140 -21.75 7.21 -14.50
CA SER A 140 -20.54 7.29 -15.34
C SER A 140 -20.04 8.72 -15.51
N THR A 141 -20.96 9.67 -15.67
CA THR A 141 -20.64 11.11 -15.78
C THR A 141 -20.05 11.66 -14.48
N VAL A 142 -20.65 11.33 -13.33
CA VAL A 142 -20.13 11.73 -12.01
C VAL A 142 -18.75 11.11 -11.77
N ALA A 143 -18.59 9.82 -12.08
CA ALA A 143 -17.34 9.10 -11.90
C ALA A 143 -16.20 9.71 -12.74
N CYS A 144 -16.45 9.96 -14.03
CA CYS A 144 -15.48 10.58 -14.92
C CYS A 144 -15.07 11.98 -14.44
N LYS A 145 -16.05 12.81 -14.05
CA LYS A 145 -15.76 14.15 -13.51
C LYS A 145 -14.88 14.06 -12.26
N TYR A 146 -15.20 13.16 -11.33
CA TYR A 146 -14.39 12.93 -10.13
C TYR A 146 -12.96 12.51 -10.49
N ALA A 147 -12.81 11.54 -11.40
CA ALA A 147 -11.50 11.03 -11.81
C ALA A 147 -10.62 12.08 -12.50
N ILE A 148 -11.18 12.95 -13.35
CA ILE A 148 -10.45 14.07 -13.97
C ILE A 148 -9.88 14.99 -12.88
N TRP A 149 -10.66 15.31 -11.86
CA TRP A 149 -10.21 16.13 -10.73
C TRP A 149 -9.28 15.41 -9.76
N LEU A 150 -9.16 14.08 -9.88
CA LEU A 150 -8.22 13.26 -9.14
C LEU A 150 -6.85 13.16 -9.83
N VAL A 151 -6.72 13.59 -11.10
CA VAL A 151 -5.45 13.57 -11.85
C VAL A 151 -4.30 14.27 -11.09
N PRO A 152 -4.47 15.45 -10.46
CA PRO A 152 -3.39 16.03 -9.65
C PRO A 152 -2.93 15.15 -8.48
N ALA A 153 -3.85 14.35 -7.91
CA ALA A 153 -3.55 13.39 -6.87
C ALA A 153 -2.73 12.20 -7.40
N LEU A 154 -2.99 11.76 -8.64
CA LEU A 154 -2.20 10.72 -9.31
C LEU A 154 -0.72 11.13 -9.42
N PHE A 155 -0.46 12.36 -9.89
CA PHE A 155 0.92 12.87 -9.98
C PHE A 155 1.57 13.07 -8.62
N ALA A 156 0.81 13.52 -7.61
CA ALA A 156 1.32 13.59 -6.24
C ALA A 156 1.71 12.19 -5.73
N PHE A 157 0.87 11.19 -5.99
CA PHE A 157 1.08 9.80 -5.58
C PHE A 157 2.29 9.17 -6.30
N ALA A 158 2.52 9.51 -7.56
CA ALA A 158 3.70 9.10 -8.33
C ALA A 158 5.02 9.60 -7.72
N VAL A 159 5.00 10.75 -7.02
CA VAL A 159 6.16 11.27 -6.27
C VAL A 159 6.18 10.70 -4.85
N LEU A 160 5.02 10.62 -4.20
CA LEU A 160 4.87 10.16 -2.82
C LEU A 160 5.37 8.73 -2.64
N GLN A 161 4.96 7.80 -3.51
CA GLN A 161 5.31 6.39 -3.36
C GLN A 161 6.83 6.14 -3.32
N PRO A 162 7.64 6.67 -4.27
CA PRO A 162 9.10 6.60 -4.15
C PRO A 162 9.68 7.27 -2.91
N LEU A 163 9.12 8.40 -2.46
CA LEU A 163 9.57 9.06 -1.23
C LEU A 163 9.30 8.21 0.02
N LEU A 164 8.14 7.57 0.12
CA LEU A 164 7.84 6.62 1.20
C LEU A 164 8.93 5.53 1.25
N ARG A 165 9.29 4.95 0.10
CA ARG A 165 10.34 3.92 0.02
C ARG A 165 11.74 4.44 0.29
N TYR A 166 12.05 5.68 -0.12
CA TYR A 166 13.30 6.36 0.23
C TYR A 166 13.50 6.44 1.75
N PHE A 167 12.47 6.85 2.48
CA PHE A 167 12.55 6.97 3.94
C PHE A 167 12.47 5.61 4.63
N GLN A 168 11.59 4.72 4.15
CA GLN A 168 11.38 3.38 4.71
C GLN A 168 12.63 2.53 4.63
N THR A 169 13.26 2.40 3.46
CA THR A 169 14.46 1.55 3.27
C THR A 169 15.65 2.00 4.13
N ARG A 170 15.66 3.26 4.54
CA ARG A 170 16.65 3.85 5.45
C ARG A 170 16.28 3.76 6.92
N SER A 171 15.17 3.09 7.26
CA SER A 171 14.62 3.05 8.61
C SER A 171 14.27 4.44 9.19
N LEU A 172 14.08 5.46 8.34
CA LEU A 172 13.68 6.80 8.73
C LEU A 172 12.15 6.92 8.72
N ILE A 173 11.48 6.24 9.64
CA ILE A 173 10.01 6.14 9.61
C ILE A 173 9.30 7.35 10.23
N TYR A 174 9.93 8.02 11.18
CA TYR A 174 9.33 9.17 11.87
C TYR A 174 8.90 10.31 10.92
N PRO A 175 9.69 10.74 9.92
CA PRO A 175 9.25 11.72 8.93
C PRO A 175 7.99 11.29 8.19
N ILE A 176 7.90 10.01 7.80
CA ILE A 176 6.75 9.44 7.09
C ILE A 176 5.50 9.47 7.97
N LEU A 177 5.63 9.06 9.23
CA LEU A 177 4.53 9.04 10.19
C LEU A 177 3.98 10.44 10.42
N VAL A 178 4.87 11.41 10.71
CA VAL A 178 4.47 12.79 11.00
C VAL A 178 3.85 13.45 9.77
N SER A 179 4.45 13.30 8.59
CA SER A 179 3.94 13.92 7.37
C SER A 179 2.57 13.36 6.97
N THR A 180 2.38 12.04 7.11
CA THR A 180 1.12 11.37 6.77
C THR A 180 0.02 11.70 7.79
N CYS A 181 0.34 11.73 9.08
CA CYS A 181 -0.58 12.18 10.12
C CYS A 181 -1.00 13.64 9.89
N ALA A 182 -0.04 14.52 9.61
CA ALA A 182 -0.34 15.93 9.32
C ALA A 182 -1.23 16.05 8.07
N ALA A 183 -0.95 15.27 7.02
CA ALA A 183 -1.77 15.26 5.81
C ALA A 183 -3.21 14.81 6.08
N LEU A 184 -3.44 13.76 6.89
CA LEU A 184 -4.79 13.31 7.24
C LEU A 184 -5.53 14.32 8.12
N CYS A 185 -4.87 14.86 9.16
CA CYS A 185 -5.44 15.89 10.02
C CYS A 185 -5.82 17.15 9.24
N PHE A 186 -5.06 17.49 8.21
CA PHE A 186 -5.37 18.58 7.28
C PHE A 186 -6.48 18.21 6.28
N HIS A 187 -6.48 16.98 5.78
CA HIS A 187 -7.43 16.49 4.79
C HIS A 187 -8.87 16.56 5.28
N ILE A 188 -9.17 16.10 6.50
CA ILE A 188 -10.54 16.03 7.02
C ILE A 188 -11.25 17.40 6.98
N PRO A 189 -10.73 18.48 7.59
CA PRO A 189 -11.38 19.79 7.54
C PRO A 189 -11.35 20.39 6.13
N LEU A 190 -10.28 20.16 5.35
CA LEU A 190 -10.20 20.65 3.97
C LEU A 190 -11.27 20.00 3.09
N CYS A 191 -11.45 18.68 3.18
CA CYS A 191 -12.44 17.92 2.45
C CYS A 191 -13.84 18.41 2.81
N TRP A 192 -14.14 18.56 4.10
CA TRP A 192 -15.42 19.11 4.54
C TRP A 192 -15.66 20.52 3.98
N ALA A 193 -14.66 21.39 4.03
CA ALA A 193 -14.78 22.76 3.53
C ALA A 193 -15.01 22.81 2.02
N LEU A 194 -14.23 22.07 1.24
CA LEU A 194 -14.37 21.99 -0.22
C LEU A 194 -15.71 21.40 -0.64
N VAL A 195 -16.14 20.31 0.01
CA VAL A 195 -17.35 19.58 -0.34
C VAL A 195 -18.61 20.39 0.02
N TYR A 196 -18.72 20.87 1.26
CA TYR A 196 -19.95 21.46 1.77
C TYR A 196 -19.90 22.98 1.87
N LYS A 197 -18.80 23.56 2.35
CA LYS A 197 -18.75 25.00 2.64
C LYS A 197 -18.55 25.85 1.39
N TRP A 198 -17.74 25.37 0.45
CA TRP A 198 -17.51 25.99 -0.86
C TRP A 198 -18.34 25.34 -1.97
N GLU A 199 -19.23 24.41 -1.61
CA GLU A 199 -20.24 23.83 -2.49
C GLU A 199 -19.66 23.20 -3.77
N LEU A 200 -18.44 22.67 -3.72
CA LEU A 200 -17.83 21.96 -4.86
C LEU A 200 -18.32 20.52 -5.01
N GLY A 201 -19.11 20.02 -4.03
CA GLY A 201 -19.65 18.66 -4.04
C GLY A 201 -18.56 17.61 -4.19
N ASN A 202 -18.77 16.61 -5.05
CA ASN A 202 -17.83 15.50 -5.28
C ASN A 202 -16.46 15.97 -5.77
N ILE A 203 -16.38 17.06 -6.53
CA ILE A 203 -15.12 17.65 -7.00
C ILE A 203 -14.26 18.06 -5.80
N GLY A 204 -14.90 18.59 -4.75
CA GLY A 204 -14.24 18.97 -3.51
C GLY A 204 -13.53 17.79 -2.84
N GLY A 205 -14.12 16.59 -2.90
CA GLY A 205 -13.49 15.37 -2.41
C GLY A 205 -12.26 14.95 -3.22
N ALA A 206 -12.32 15.01 -4.56
CA ALA A 206 -11.15 14.69 -5.38
C ALA A 206 -10.00 15.68 -5.17
N LEU A 207 -10.32 16.98 -5.11
CA LEU A 207 -9.35 18.04 -4.86
C LEU A 207 -8.70 17.93 -3.48
N SER A 208 -9.47 17.61 -2.44
CA SER A 208 -8.94 17.47 -1.08
C SER A 208 -7.91 16.34 -0.99
N ILE A 209 -8.13 15.21 -1.68
CA ILE A 209 -7.14 14.12 -1.78
C ILE A 209 -5.86 14.64 -2.44
N GLY A 210 -5.99 15.30 -3.60
CA GLY A 210 -4.83 15.82 -4.34
C GLY A 210 -3.98 16.79 -3.55
N VAL A 211 -4.62 17.77 -2.89
CA VAL A 211 -3.91 18.74 -2.02
C VAL A 211 -3.25 18.03 -0.83
N SER A 212 -3.90 17.03 -0.26
CA SER A 212 -3.37 16.30 0.91
C SER A 212 -2.16 15.43 0.55
N TYR A 213 -2.17 14.78 -0.62
CA TYR A 213 -1.00 14.07 -1.13
C TYR A 213 0.16 15.02 -1.45
N TRP A 214 -0.11 16.17 -2.08
CA TRP A 214 0.93 17.17 -2.32
C TRP A 214 1.50 17.75 -1.02
N LEU A 215 0.68 17.98 -0.01
CA LEU A 215 1.14 18.37 1.32
C LEU A 215 2.11 17.31 1.88
N ASN A 216 1.74 16.02 1.81
CA ASN A 216 2.61 14.94 2.27
C ASN A 216 3.95 14.91 1.50
N VAL A 217 3.91 15.02 0.17
CA VAL A 217 5.09 15.13 -0.69
C VAL A 217 5.97 16.32 -0.28
N ILE A 218 5.39 17.51 -0.11
CA ILE A 218 6.12 18.72 0.26
C ILE A 218 6.82 18.53 1.61
N LEU A 219 6.11 18.03 2.62
CA LEU A 219 6.70 17.79 3.95
C LEU A 219 7.88 16.81 3.89
N LEU A 220 7.75 15.72 3.12
CA LEU A 220 8.80 14.73 2.94
C LEU A 220 9.99 15.27 2.14
N VAL A 221 9.76 16.03 1.08
CA VAL A 221 10.82 16.68 0.29
C VAL A 221 11.56 17.72 1.14
N LEU A 222 10.84 18.54 1.90
CA LEU A 222 11.45 19.50 2.84
C LEU A 222 12.34 18.77 3.84
N TYR A 223 11.86 17.66 4.43
CA TYR A 223 12.70 16.85 5.32
C TYR A 223 13.94 16.30 4.60
N MET A 224 13.80 15.75 3.39
CA MET A 224 14.91 15.23 2.59
C MET A 224 15.97 16.32 2.28
N VAL A 225 15.54 17.54 1.97
CA VAL A 225 16.39 18.67 1.57
C VAL A 225 17.06 19.35 2.77
N PHE A 226 16.42 19.38 3.94
CA PHE A 226 16.98 20.10 5.11
C PHE A 226 17.59 19.20 6.18
N SER A 227 17.23 17.92 6.24
CA SER A 227 17.78 17.00 7.24
C SER A 227 19.21 16.55 6.89
N SER A 228 20.13 16.67 7.85
CA SER A 228 21.48 16.11 7.77
C SER A 228 21.46 14.59 7.63
N SER A 229 20.41 13.92 8.12
CA SER A 229 20.24 12.48 7.93
C SER A 229 20.20 12.12 6.45
N CYS A 230 19.70 12.98 5.57
CA CYS A 230 19.53 12.67 4.14
C CYS A 230 20.70 13.14 3.25
N GLU A 231 21.72 13.76 3.83
CA GLU A 231 22.80 14.42 3.08
C GLU A 231 23.52 13.48 2.10
N LYS A 232 23.84 12.26 2.53
CA LYS A 232 24.55 11.27 1.71
C LYS A 232 23.70 10.65 0.59
N THR A 233 22.38 10.64 0.76
CA THR A 233 21.43 9.88 -0.09
C THR A 233 20.57 10.76 -0.98
N ARG A 234 20.56 12.09 -0.79
CA ARG A 234 19.74 13.04 -1.56
C ARG A 234 20.39 13.61 -2.81
N GLY A 235 21.61 13.16 -3.16
CA GLY A 235 22.33 13.69 -4.31
C GLY A 235 21.62 13.37 -5.63
N LEU A 236 21.55 14.36 -6.52
CA LEU A 236 20.96 14.24 -7.85
C LEU A 236 22.06 14.05 -8.89
N TYR A 237 22.07 12.90 -9.57
CA TYR A 237 23.06 12.54 -10.57
C TYR A 237 22.38 12.06 -11.85
N TRP A 238 22.19 12.95 -12.82
CA TRP A 238 21.38 12.69 -14.03
C TRP A 238 21.83 11.46 -14.83
N ASP A 239 23.14 11.30 -15.06
CA ASP A 239 23.67 10.15 -15.82
C ASP A 239 23.36 8.81 -15.13
N ASP A 240 23.44 8.78 -13.81
CA ASP A 240 23.13 7.58 -13.02
C ASP A 240 21.62 7.31 -12.97
N ILE A 241 20.78 8.36 -13.01
CA ILE A 241 19.32 8.23 -13.04
C ILE A 241 18.89 7.55 -14.33
N PHE A 242 19.33 8.05 -15.50
CA PHE A 242 18.94 7.48 -16.79
C PHE A 242 19.51 6.07 -17.01
N SER A 243 20.73 5.80 -16.54
CA SER A 243 21.31 4.44 -16.61
C SER A 243 20.63 3.44 -15.66
N SER A 244 19.89 3.91 -14.66
CA SER A 244 19.16 3.07 -13.70
C SER A 244 17.79 2.59 -14.19
N ILE A 245 17.23 3.17 -15.26
CA ILE A 245 15.86 2.90 -15.75
C ILE A 245 15.62 1.41 -16.00
N ASN A 246 16.50 0.76 -16.76
CA ASN A 246 16.32 -0.66 -17.09
C ASN A 246 16.33 -1.55 -15.82
N LYS A 247 17.25 -1.26 -14.89
CA LYS A 247 17.33 -1.98 -13.61
C LYS A 247 16.09 -1.73 -12.77
N PHE A 248 15.60 -0.49 -12.70
CA PHE A 248 14.36 -0.15 -12.01
C PHE A 248 13.20 -0.99 -12.54
N PHE A 249 12.94 -0.98 -13.84
CA PHE A 249 11.82 -1.72 -14.42
C PHE A 249 11.94 -3.24 -14.29
N ARG A 250 13.15 -3.81 -14.27
CA ARG A 250 13.36 -5.25 -14.02
C ARG A 250 12.79 -5.72 -12.68
N PHE A 251 12.86 -4.89 -11.64
CA PHE A 251 12.28 -5.20 -10.32
C PHE A 251 10.87 -4.61 -10.14
N ALA A 252 10.62 -3.44 -10.70
CA ALA A 252 9.36 -2.73 -10.54
C ALA A 252 8.21 -3.42 -11.29
N PHE A 253 8.46 -4.04 -12.47
CA PHE A 253 7.40 -4.69 -13.25
C PHE A 253 6.79 -5.93 -12.57
N PRO A 254 7.57 -6.92 -12.08
CA PRO A 254 7.00 -8.04 -11.34
C PRO A 254 6.22 -7.60 -10.10
N SER A 255 6.75 -6.60 -9.37
CA SER A 255 6.09 -6.01 -8.22
C SER A 255 4.77 -5.32 -8.60
N ALA A 256 4.73 -4.60 -9.73
CA ALA A 256 3.52 -3.99 -10.25
C ALA A 256 2.45 -5.03 -10.58
N VAL A 257 2.83 -6.10 -11.28
CA VAL A 257 1.91 -7.20 -11.59
C VAL A 257 1.33 -7.82 -10.32
N MET A 258 2.17 -8.09 -9.32
CA MET A 258 1.73 -8.69 -8.06
C MET A 258 0.70 -7.81 -7.34
N ILE A 259 1.00 -6.52 -7.11
CA ILE A 259 0.10 -5.60 -6.40
C ILE A 259 -1.17 -5.30 -7.21
N CYS A 260 -1.05 -5.13 -8.54
CA CYS A 260 -2.22 -4.94 -9.40
C CYS A 260 -3.16 -6.14 -9.35
N LEU A 261 -2.65 -7.36 -9.53
CA LEU A 261 -3.50 -8.56 -9.50
C LEU A 261 -4.19 -8.73 -8.15
N GLU A 262 -3.49 -8.45 -7.04
CA GLU A 262 -4.08 -8.47 -5.70
C GLU A 262 -5.27 -7.49 -5.60
N TRP A 263 -5.08 -6.22 -5.99
CA TRP A 263 -6.12 -5.21 -5.90
C TRP A 263 -7.27 -5.46 -6.89
N TRP A 264 -6.97 -5.94 -8.09
CA TRP A 264 -7.97 -6.19 -9.12
C TRP A 264 -8.88 -7.37 -8.77
N VAL A 265 -8.36 -8.40 -8.09
CA VAL A 265 -9.18 -9.51 -7.62
C VAL A 265 -10.23 -9.04 -6.62
N TYR A 266 -9.88 -8.14 -5.70
CA TYR A 266 -10.86 -7.55 -4.76
C TYR A 266 -12.00 -6.83 -5.48
N GLU A 267 -11.66 -5.99 -6.47
CA GLU A 267 -12.65 -5.24 -7.25
C GLU A 267 -13.53 -6.18 -8.09
N LEU A 268 -12.94 -7.23 -8.67
CA LEU A 268 -13.68 -8.26 -9.41
C LEU A 268 -14.64 -9.03 -8.49
N VAL A 269 -14.23 -9.39 -7.28
CA VAL A 269 -15.05 -10.11 -6.30
C VAL A 269 -16.24 -9.25 -5.86
N ILE A 270 -16.04 -7.95 -5.64
CA ILE A 270 -17.14 -7.00 -5.38
C ILE A 270 -18.10 -6.95 -6.57
N LEU A 271 -17.59 -6.79 -7.78
CA LEU A 271 -18.42 -6.72 -8.99
C LEU A 271 -19.25 -7.99 -9.19
N LEU A 272 -18.65 -9.17 -9.02
CA LEU A 272 -19.32 -10.47 -9.16
C LEU A 272 -20.41 -10.66 -8.10
N SER A 273 -20.24 -10.10 -6.90
CA SER A 273 -21.27 -10.18 -5.85
C SER A 273 -22.57 -9.45 -6.20
N GLY A 274 -22.46 -8.37 -7.00
CA GLY A 274 -23.61 -7.64 -7.52
C GLY A 274 -24.45 -8.43 -8.53
N LEU A 275 -23.91 -9.55 -9.04
CA LEU A 275 -24.60 -10.45 -9.97
C LEU A 275 -25.26 -11.65 -9.27
N LEU A 276 -25.09 -11.79 -7.96
CA LEU A 276 -25.67 -12.88 -7.18
C LEU A 276 -27.16 -12.65 -6.86
N PRO A 277 -27.92 -13.72 -6.55
CA PRO A 277 -29.27 -13.58 -6.02
C PRO A 277 -29.28 -12.79 -4.70
N ASP A 278 -30.25 -11.89 -4.54
CA ASP A 278 -30.30 -10.89 -3.46
C ASP A 278 -29.04 -10.01 -3.42
N PRO A 279 -28.76 -9.23 -4.49
CA PRO A 279 -27.51 -8.51 -4.65
C PRO A 279 -27.30 -7.46 -3.56
N LYS A 280 -28.38 -6.91 -2.96
CA LYS A 280 -28.28 -5.97 -1.85
C LYS A 280 -27.69 -6.63 -0.60
N LEU A 281 -28.20 -7.80 -0.23
CA LEU A 281 -27.68 -8.55 0.91
C LEU A 281 -26.24 -9.04 0.64
N GLN A 282 -26.02 -9.67 -0.51
CA GLN A 282 -24.71 -10.24 -0.87
C GLN A 282 -23.62 -9.17 -0.94
N THR A 283 -23.88 -8.06 -1.61
CA THR A 283 -22.92 -6.95 -1.71
C THR A 283 -22.65 -6.36 -0.33
N SER A 284 -23.67 -6.15 0.50
CA SER A 284 -23.48 -5.57 1.85
C SER A 284 -22.61 -6.47 2.74
N VAL A 285 -22.91 -7.77 2.77
CA VAL A 285 -22.14 -8.74 3.57
C VAL A 285 -20.70 -8.85 3.07
N LEU A 286 -20.50 -8.91 1.74
CA LEU A 286 -19.17 -8.98 1.16
C LEU A 286 -18.38 -7.68 1.39
N SER A 287 -19.01 -6.51 1.30
CA SER A 287 -18.36 -5.24 1.62
C SER A 287 -17.88 -5.19 3.07
N ILE A 288 -18.65 -5.74 4.03
CA ILE A 288 -18.21 -5.86 5.43
C ILE A 288 -17.00 -6.80 5.54
N CYS A 289 -17.06 -7.96 4.88
CA CYS A 289 -15.96 -8.92 4.89
C CYS A 289 -14.67 -8.29 4.33
N LEU A 290 -14.77 -7.68 3.15
CA LEU A 290 -13.63 -7.06 2.46
C LEU A 290 -13.08 -5.84 3.18
N ALA A 291 -13.93 -4.98 3.75
CA ALA A 291 -13.48 -3.86 4.57
C ALA A 291 -12.70 -4.34 5.80
N THR A 292 -13.17 -5.42 6.44
CA THR A 292 -12.50 -6.03 7.60
C THR A 292 -11.14 -6.60 7.20
N THR A 293 -11.11 -7.37 6.12
CA THR A 293 -9.89 -7.98 5.59
C THR A 293 -8.89 -6.91 5.12
N THR A 294 -9.35 -5.83 4.47
CA THR A 294 -8.49 -4.73 4.03
C THR A 294 -7.86 -3.98 5.21
N LEU A 295 -8.62 -3.75 6.29
CA LEU A 295 -8.09 -3.13 7.51
C LEU A 295 -7.02 -4.02 8.18
N HIS A 296 -7.25 -5.34 8.23
CA HIS A 296 -6.26 -6.30 8.71
C HIS A 296 -5.03 -6.36 7.81
N TYR A 297 -5.20 -6.36 6.49
CA TYR A 297 -4.12 -6.40 5.51
C TYR A 297 -3.07 -5.31 5.77
N TYR A 298 -3.47 -4.09 6.14
CA TYR A 298 -2.51 -3.02 6.43
C TYR A 298 -1.62 -3.30 7.65
N VAL A 299 -2.07 -4.13 8.59
CA VAL A 299 -1.24 -4.63 9.70
C VAL A 299 -0.11 -5.51 9.15
N GLN A 300 -0.48 -6.49 8.33
CA GLN A 300 0.45 -7.43 7.72
C GLN A 300 1.39 -6.77 6.71
N TYR A 301 0.88 -5.84 5.92
CA TYR A 301 1.68 -5.00 5.04
C TYR A 301 2.77 -4.24 5.81
N GLY A 302 2.45 -3.68 6.98
CA GLY A 302 3.44 -3.01 7.82
C GLY A 302 4.56 -3.95 8.32
N ILE A 303 4.19 -5.17 8.72
CA ILE A 303 5.15 -6.23 9.09
C ILE A 303 6.03 -6.62 7.88
N GLY A 304 5.42 -6.84 6.71
CA GLY A 304 6.12 -7.18 5.46
C GLY A 304 7.08 -6.08 5.00
N ALA A 305 6.65 -4.82 5.01
CA ALA A 305 7.46 -3.66 4.64
C ALA A 305 8.67 -3.48 5.57
N ALA A 306 8.50 -3.70 6.88
CA ALA A 306 9.57 -3.70 7.86
C ALA A 306 10.55 -4.88 7.63
N GLY A 307 10.01 -6.07 7.41
CA GLY A 307 10.78 -7.27 7.09
C GLY A 307 11.63 -7.06 5.85
N SER A 308 11.05 -6.63 4.74
CA SER A 308 11.78 -6.38 3.50
C SER A 308 12.86 -5.32 3.65
N THR A 309 12.60 -4.23 4.36
CA THR A 309 13.60 -3.20 4.64
C THR A 309 14.81 -3.80 5.36
N ARG A 310 14.58 -4.61 6.40
CA ARG A 310 15.66 -5.24 7.16
C ARG A 310 16.38 -6.30 6.32
N ILE A 311 15.65 -7.18 5.63
CA ILE A 311 16.23 -8.24 4.78
C ILE A 311 17.09 -7.63 3.66
N SER A 312 16.59 -6.62 2.96
CA SER A 312 17.32 -5.95 1.87
C SER A 312 18.56 -5.22 2.36
N ASN A 313 18.49 -4.56 3.52
CA ASN A 313 19.64 -3.93 4.14
C ASN A 313 20.72 -4.96 4.55
N GLU A 314 20.34 -6.08 5.18
CA GLU A 314 21.31 -7.11 5.58
C GLU A 314 21.92 -7.83 4.36
N LEU A 315 21.12 -8.11 3.32
CA LEU A 315 21.64 -8.66 2.05
C LEU A 315 22.60 -7.69 1.37
N GLY A 316 22.27 -6.40 1.33
CA GLY A 316 23.14 -5.35 0.80
C GLY A 316 24.46 -5.23 1.55
N ALA A 317 24.43 -5.41 2.87
CA ALA A 317 25.62 -5.41 3.73
C ALA A 317 26.46 -6.70 3.62
N GLY A 318 25.99 -7.71 2.86
CA GLY A 318 26.68 -8.99 2.73
C GLY A 318 26.49 -9.93 3.93
N ASN A 319 25.41 -9.76 4.71
CA ASN A 319 25.09 -10.53 5.92
C ASN A 319 23.90 -11.49 5.70
N PRO A 320 24.03 -12.58 4.92
CA PRO A 320 22.91 -13.49 4.63
C PRO A 320 22.36 -14.20 5.87
N GLN A 321 23.19 -14.45 6.90
CA GLN A 321 22.74 -15.05 8.15
C GLN A 321 21.82 -14.10 8.94
N ALA A 322 22.13 -12.81 8.96
CA ALA A 322 21.26 -11.80 9.58
C ALA A 322 19.97 -11.64 8.77
N ALA A 323 20.03 -11.68 7.44
CA ALA A 323 18.83 -11.69 6.60
C ALA A 323 17.91 -12.88 6.93
N GLN A 324 18.47 -14.09 7.08
CA GLN A 324 17.72 -15.29 7.50
C GLN A 324 17.09 -15.14 8.90
N ALA A 325 17.80 -14.52 9.85
CA ALA A 325 17.29 -14.18 11.17
C ALA A 325 16.02 -13.32 11.08
N VAL A 326 16.08 -12.28 10.27
CA VAL A 326 14.96 -11.36 10.04
C VAL A 326 13.77 -12.11 9.44
N VAL A 327 14.00 -13.00 8.47
CA VAL A 327 12.93 -13.83 7.89
C VAL A 327 12.20 -14.62 8.98
N GLN A 328 12.94 -15.30 9.86
CA GLN A 328 12.35 -16.08 10.94
C GLN A 328 11.52 -15.21 11.90
N VAL A 329 12.06 -14.05 12.30
CA VAL A 329 11.37 -13.10 13.18
C VAL A 329 10.08 -12.61 12.55
N VAL A 330 10.12 -12.16 11.29
CA VAL A 330 8.97 -11.61 10.58
C VAL A 330 7.87 -12.67 10.39
N LEU A 331 8.24 -13.91 10.06
CA LEU A 331 7.29 -15.02 9.95
C LEU A 331 6.62 -15.36 11.29
N ILE A 332 7.39 -15.39 12.38
CA ILE A 332 6.83 -15.63 13.72
C ILE A 332 5.90 -14.49 14.13
N MET A 333 6.31 -13.23 13.91
CA MET A 333 5.46 -12.06 14.18
C MET A 333 4.16 -12.12 13.40
N SER A 334 4.23 -12.40 12.09
CA SER A 334 3.07 -12.51 11.22
C SER A 334 2.12 -13.62 11.68
N LEU A 335 2.64 -14.80 11.99
CA LEU A 335 1.85 -15.93 12.45
C LEU A 335 1.14 -15.64 13.78
N VAL A 336 1.84 -15.06 14.75
CA VAL A 336 1.25 -14.67 16.04
C VAL A 336 0.15 -13.64 15.83
N GLU A 337 0.37 -12.65 14.96
CA GLU A 337 -0.63 -11.62 14.64
C GLU A 337 -1.89 -12.23 14.02
N VAL A 338 -1.78 -13.01 12.94
CA VAL A 338 -2.96 -13.52 12.23
C VAL A 338 -3.77 -14.49 13.08
N VAL A 339 -3.09 -15.31 13.90
CA VAL A 339 -3.75 -16.21 14.85
C VAL A 339 -4.49 -15.39 15.90
N THR A 340 -3.87 -14.35 16.45
CA THR A 340 -4.49 -13.50 17.46
C THR A 340 -5.74 -12.79 16.90
N VAL A 341 -5.64 -12.15 15.74
CA VAL A 341 -6.76 -11.45 15.11
C VAL A 341 -7.88 -12.43 14.75
N SER A 342 -7.55 -13.59 14.19
CA SER A 342 -8.53 -14.62 13.86
C SER A 342 -9.26 -15.15 15.09
N LEU A 343 -8.55 -15.38 16.20
CA LEU A 343 -9.17 -15.81 17.46
C LEU A 343 -10.11 -14.74 18.03
N ILE A 344 -9.72 -13.46 17.96
CA ILE A 344 -10.57 -12.35 18.40
C ILE A 344 -11.82 -12.26 17.52
N LEU A 345 -11.67 -12.27 16.19
CA LEU A 345 -12.78 -12.21 15.25
C LEU A 345 -13.74 -13.39 15.45
N PHE A 346 -13.22 -14.61 15.52
CA PHE A 346 -14.02 -15.81 15.72
C PHE A 346 -14.75 -15.82 17.07
N SER A 347 -14.13 -15.30 18.13
CA SER A 347 -14.76 -15.19 19.46
C SER A 347 -15.87 -14.14 19.49
N CYS A 348 -15.68 -13.04 18.76
CA CYS A 348 -16.63 -11.94 18.69
C CYS A 348 -17.66 -12.06 17.54
N ARG A 349 -17.65 -13.16 16.77
CA ARG A 349 -18.44 -13.29 15.52
C ARG A 349 -19.93 -12.98 15.66
N HIS A 350 -20.55 -13.39 16.77
CA HIS A 350 -21.98 -13.19 17.03
C HIS A 350 -22.37 -11.72 17.27
N ILE A 351 -21.40 -10.85 17.57
CA ILE A 351 -21.63 -9.42 17.79
C ILE A 351 -20.94 -8.54 16.75
N PHE A 352 -19.97 -9.10 16.01
CA PHE A 352 -19.11 -8.36 15.08
C PHE A 352 -19.91 -7.64 13.99
N GLY A 353 -20.91 -8.31 13.40
CA GLY A 353 -21.73 -7.73 12.34
C GLY A 353 -22.49 -6.46 12.77
N TYR A 354 -22.81 -6.32 14.05
CA TYR A 354 -23.50 -5.13 14.58
C TYR A 354 -22.65 -3.85 14.56
N ALA A 355 -21.32 -3.97 14.38
CA ALA A 355 -20.46 -2.80 14.17
C ALA A 355 -20.71 -2.13 12.81
N PHE A 356 -21.31 -2.84 11.85
CA PHE A 356 -21.51 -2.37 10.48
C PHE A 356 -22.98 -2.20 10.09
N SER A 357 -23.87 -3.06 10.60
CA SER A 357 -25.29 -3.03 10.24
C SER A 357 -26.20 -3.33 11.43
N SER A 358 -27.36 -2.68 11.45
CA SER A 358 -28.45 -3.01 12.36
C SER A 358 -29.42 -4.06 11.80
N GLU A 359 -29.29 -4.42 10.51
CA GLU A 359 -30.15 -5.42 9.88
C GLU A 359 -29.71 -6.83 10.27
N LYS A 360 -30.58 -7.54 10.99
CA LYS A 360 -30.29 -8.87 11.52
C LYS A 360 -29.87 -9.89 10.45
N ARG A 361 -30.49 -9.84 9.25
CA ARG A 361 -30.10 -10.73 8.13
C ARG A 361 -28.64 -10.55 7.71
N VAL A 362 -28.14 -9.31 7.72
CA VAL A 362 -26.73 -9.02 7.39
C VAL A 362 -25.82 -9.53 8.51
N VAL A 363 -26.19 -9.26 9.76
CA VAL A 363 -25.40 -9.67 10.94
C VAL A 363 -25.28 -11.19 11.04
N ASP A 364 -26.40 -11.91 10.91
CA ASP A 364 -26.43 -13.37 10.99
C ASP A 364 -25.58 -13.98 9.84
N TYR A 365 -25.59 -13.38 8.65
CA TYR A 365 -24.78 -13.88 7.53
C TYR A 365 -23.28 -13.59 7.69
N VAL A 366 -22.91 -12.43 8.26
CA VAL A 366 -21.50 -12.15 8.62
C VAL A 366 -21.01 -13.13 9.69
N ASP A 367 -21.85 -13.48 10.66
CA ASP A 367 -21.55 -14.50 11.68
C ASP A 367 -21.27 -15.87 11.03
N GLU A 368 -22.12 -16.30 10.08
CA GLU A 368 -21.92 -17.52 9.30
C GLU A 368 -20.60 -17.52 8.49
N LEU A 369 -20.19 -16.37 7.94
CA LEU A 369 -18.96 -16.23 7.16
C LEU A 369 -17.70 -16.00 8.00
N ALA A 370 -17.82 -15.71 9.29
CA ALA A 370 -16.68 -15.42 10.16
C ALA A 370 -15.57 -16.50 10.13
N PRO A 371 -15.86 -17.82 10.07
CA PRO A 371 -14.81 -18.84 9.95
C PRO A 371 -14.03 -18.72 8.62
N LEU A 372 -14.71 -18.40 7.53
CA LEU A 372 -14.08 -18.18 6.22
C LEU A 372 -13.23 -16.92 6.25
N MET A 373 -13.73 -15.83 6.86
CA MET A 373 -12.95 -14.60 7.05
C MET A 373 -11.66 -14.85 7.85
N CYS A 374 -11.72 -15.64 8.92
CA CYS A 374 -10.54 -16.02 9.70
C CYS A 374 -9.53 -16.78 8.84
N LEU A 375 -9.99 -17.71 8.00
CA LEU A 375 -9.12 -18.43 7.07
C LEU A 375 -8.47 -17.47 6.06
N THR A 376 -9.23 -16.53 5.51
CA THR A 376 -8.72 -15.49 4.60
C THR A 376 -7.65 -14.64 5.27
N ILE A 377 -7.90 -14.14 6.49
CA ILE A 377 -6.95 -13.36 7.30
C ILE A 377 -5.62 -14.12 7.49
N ILE A 378 -5.69 -15.42 7.79
CA ILE A 378 -4.48 -16.24 7.96
C ILE A 378 -3.73 -16.40 6.64
N MET A 379 -4.43 -16.75 5.56
CA MET A 379 -3.82 -17.00 4.26
C MET A 379 -3.21 -15.72 3.66
N GLU A 380 -3.95 -14.62 3.70
CA GLU A 380 -3.49 -13.33 3.19
C GLU A 380 -2.38 -12.74 4.04
N GLY A 381 -2.43 -12.86 5.36
CA GLY A 381 -1.35 -12.34 6.20
C GLY A 381 -0.03 -13.07 5.95
N LEU A 382 -0.06 -14.40 5.81
CA LEU A 382 1.11 -15.18 5.40
C LEU A 382 1.57 -14.78 3.99
N GLN A 383 0.64 -14.62 3.04
CA GLN A 383 0.96 -14.19 1.69
C GLN A 383 1.60 -12.80 1.70
N ALA A 384 1.05 -11.79 2.37
CA ALA A 384 1.56 -10.42 2.38
C ALA A 384 3.02 -10.34 2.86
N VAL A 385 3.39 -11.18 3.83
CA VAL A 385 4.77 -11.26 4.34
C VAL A 385 5.69 -12.04 3.40
N LEU A 386 5.19 -13.09 2.76
CA LEU A 386 5.99 -13.94 1.86
C LEU A 386 6.13 -13.36 0.44
N SER A 387 5.07 -12.73 -0.07
CA SER A 387 5.02 -11.98 -1.33
C SER A 387 5.70 -10.63 -1.17
N GLY A 388 5.75 -10.13 0.07
CA GLY A 388 6.52 -8.99 0.51
C GLY A 388 8.01 -9.21 0.33
N GLN A 389 8.47 -9.06 -0.92
CA GLN A 389 9.74 -8.41 -1.19
C GLN A 389 10.95 -9.11 -0.54
N PHE A 390 11.04 -10.45 -0.63
CA PHE A 390 12.35 -11.09 -0.50
C PHE A 390 13.21 -10.57 -1.65
N PRO A 391 14.25 -9.77 -1.36
CA PRO A 391 15.07 -9.18 -2.40
C PRO A 391 15.69 -10.34 -3.17
N ILE A 392 15.34 -10.46 -4.45
CA ILE A 392 15.99 -11.42 -5.34
C ILE A 392 17.47 -11.06 -5.32
N THR A 393 18.33 -12.01 -4.99
CA THR A 393 19.78 -11.82 -5.11
C THR A 393 20.06 -11.43 -6.55
N PRO A 394 20.58 -10.23 -6.83
CA PRO A 394 21.09 -9.96 -8.16
C PRO A 394 22.29 -10.89 -8.35
N ASP A 395 22.19 -11.76 -9.36
CA ASP A 395 23.25 -12.69 -9.78
C ASP A 395 24.63 -12.03 -9.83
#